data_AF-A0A972S7Q4-F1
#
_entry.id   AF-A0A972S7Q4-F1
#
_cell.length_a   1.000
_cell.length_b   1.000
_cell.length_c   1.000
_cell.angle_alpha   90.00
_cell.angle_beta   90.00
_cell.angle_gamma   90.00
#
_symmetry.space_group_name_H-M   'P 1'
#
loop_
_entity.id
_entity.type
_entity.pdbx_description
1 polymer ?
#
loop_
_entity_poly.entity_id
_entity_poly.type
_entity_poly.pdbx_seq_one_letter_code
_entity_poly.pdbx_strand_id
1 'polypeptide(L)' 'MAKALIKKDDLSSFDTWSKPGIRAQLLDKRDLKLVQDFVVEKRDNTIHVLNAVSPAFTSSIPFCEWIVDEYFNKV' A
#
# COMPACT_ATOMS: atom_id res chain seq x y z
N MET A 1 -3.65 -22.01 3.30
CA MET A 1 -4.50 -20.90 2.83
C MET A 1 -4.37 -20.64 1.33
N ALA A 2 -3.17 -20.52 0.74
CA ALA A 2 -3.02 -20.22 -0.70
C ALA A 2 -3.56 -21.30 -1.67
N LYS A 3 -3.50 -22.59 -1.33
CA LYS A 3 -3.98 -23.69 -2.20
C LYS A 3 -5.47 -23.61 -2.56
N ALA A 4 -6.28 -22.94 -1.72
CA ALA A 4 -7.70 -22.73 -1.99
C ALA A 4 -7.97 -21.65 -3.06
N LEU A 5 -6.96 -20.84 -3.40
CA LEU A 5 -7.04 -19.75 -4.38
C LEU A 5 -6.54 -20.18 -5.77
N ILE A 6 -6.05 -21.41 -5.91
CA ILE A 6 -5.47 -21.94 -7.15
C ILE A 6 -6.50 -22.85 -7.83
N LYS A 7 -6.67 -22.71 -9.14
CA LYS A 7 -7.49 -23.63 -9.93
C LYS A 7 -6.85 -25.02 -9.90
N LYS A 8 -7.68 -26.06 -9.76
CA LYS A 8 -7.25 -27.43 -9.41
C LYS A 8 -6.16 -28.02 -10.33
N ASP A 9 -6.14 -27.60 -11.59
CA ASP A 9 -5.23 -28.11 -12.64
C ASP A 9 -3.99 -27.24 -12.87
N ASP A 10 -3.82 -26.17 -12.08
CA ASP A 10 -2.81 -25.11 -12.29
C ASP A 10 -1.65 -25.21 -11.28
N LEU A 11 -1.54 -26.29 -10.52
CA LEU A 11 -0.49 -26.44 -9.50
C LEU A 11 0.89 -26.70 -10.12
N SER A 12 0.94 -27.27 -11.33
CA SER A 12 2.18 -27.52 -12.06
C SER A 12 2.80 -26.27 -12.66
N SER A 13 2.08 -25.13 -12.73
CA SER A 13 2.59 -23.89 -13.33
C SER A 13 3.46 -23.05 -12.39
N PHE A 14 3.59 -23.47 -11.12
CA PHE A 14 4.45 -22.84 -10.10
C PHE A 14 5.78 -23.59 -9.91
N ASP A 15 6.29 -24.23 -10.96
CA ASP A 15 7.53 -25.01 -10.95
C ASP A 15 8.80 -24.14 -11.00
N THR A 16 8.65 -22.84 -11.28
CA THR A 16 9.74 -21.90 -11.44
C THR A 16 9.48 -20.61 -10.66
N TRP A 17 10.57 -19.98 -10.19
CA TRP A 17 10.50 -18.68 -9.54
C TRP A 17 10.24 -17.58 -10.59
N SER A 18 9.31 -16.68 -10.29
CA SER A 18 9.15 -15.46 -11.06
C SER A 18 10.32 -14.50 -10.83
N LYS A 19 10.45 -13.51 -11.71
CA LYS A 19 11.48 -12.47 -11.56
C LYS A 19 11.26 -11.73 -10.21
N PRO A 20 12.28 -11.63 -9.35
CA PRO A 20 12.13 -10.94 -8.08
C PRO A 20 11.88 -9.45 -8.29
N GLY A 21 11.07 -8.86 -7.41
CA GLY A 21 10.77 -7.43 -7.38
C GLY A 21 10.99 -6.86 -5.98
N ILE A 22 11.33 -5.57 -5.91
CA ILE A 22 11.45 -4.83 -4.65
C ILE A 22 10.18 -3.99 -4.48
N ARG A 23 9.46 -4.16 -3.37
CA ARG A 23 8.38 -3.25 -2.97
C ARG A 23 8.98 -2.20 -2.03
N ALA A 24 8.88 -0.92 -2.40
CA ALA A 24 9.38 0.22 -1.62
C ALA A 24 8.51 0.51 -0.38
N GLN A 25 8.27 -0.51 0.44
CA GLN A 25 7.37 -0.47 1.60
C GLN A 25 8.04 0.23 2.77
N LEU A 26 7.28 1.09 3.46
CA LEU A 26 7.74 1.77 4.67
C LEU A 26 7.86 0.78 5.84
N LEU A 27 8.96 0.88 6.59
CA LEU A 27 9.20 0.13 7.83
C LEU A 27 9.03 1.08 9.02
N ASP A 28 8.10 0.75 9.93
CA ASP A 28 8.04 1.42 11.23
C ASP A 28 9.18 0.87 12.11
N LYS A 29 10.09 1.76 12.50
CA LYS A 29 11.29 1.40 13.27
C LYS A 29 11.02 1.15 14.75
N ARG A 30 9.82 1.49 15.25
CA ARG A 30 9.45 1.33 16.67
C ARG A 30 9.00 -0.10 16.95
N ASP A 31 8.16 -0.64 16.08
CA ASP A 31 7.61 -2.00 16.21
C ASP A 31 8.20 -2.99 15.19
N LEU A 32 9.09 -2.51 14.30
CA LEU A 32 9.75 -3.27 13.25
C LEU A 32 8.77 -3.93 12.27
N LYS A 33 7.62 -3.29 12.03
CA LYS A 33 6.60 -3.78 11.10
C LYS A 33 6.56 -3.00 9.80
N LEU A 34 6.20 -3.72 8.75
CA LEU A 34 5.95 -3.14 7.44
C LEU A 34 4.57 -2.51 7.40
N VAL A 35 4.52 -1.23 7.05
CA VAL A 35 3.28 -0.49 6.94
C VAL A 35 2.48 -1.02 5.74
N GLN A 36 1.21 -1.36 5.99
CA GLN A 36 0.35 -2.01 4.99
C GLN A 36 -0.40 -1.00 4.10
N ASP A 37 -0.69 0.20 4.60
CA ASP A 37 -1.48 1.23 3.92
C ASP A 37 -0.78 2.61 3.97
N PHE A 38 -1.39 3.65 3.42
CA PHE A 38 -0.88 5.02 3.49
C PHE A 38 -0.73 5.51 4.94
N VAL A 39 0.27 6.36 5.18
CA VAL A 39 0.35 7.17 6.39
C VAL A 39 0.24 8.62 5.98
N VAL A 40 -0.64 9.39 6.60
CA VAL A 40 -0.83 10.81 6.28
C VAL A 40 -0.50 11.64 7.51
N GLU A 41 0.54 12.46 7.41
CA GLU A 41 0.95 13.40 8.45
C GLU A 41 0.76 14.84 7.98
N LYS A 42 0.07 15.66 8.79
CA LYS A 42 -0.02 17.11 8.58
C LYS A 42 0.96 17.81 9.51
N ARG A 43 1.78 18.71 8.96
CA ARG A 43 2.69 19.59 9.71
C ARG A 43 2.60 20.99 9.13
N ASP A 44 2.25 21.95 9.98
CA ASP A 44 2.02 23.34 9.57
C ASP A 44 1.07 23.43 8.36
N ASN A 45 1.56 24.00 7.26
CA ASN A 45 0.83 24.14 6.00
C ASN A 45 1.22 23.06 4.96
N THR A 46 1.68 21.90 5.41
CA THR A 46 2.13 20.80 4.55
C THR A 46 1.49 19.48 4.96
N ILE A 47 1.20 18.64 3.96
CA ILE A 47 0.67 17.29 4.15
C ILE A 47 1.65 16.31 3.50
N HIS A 48 2.10 15.35 4.29
CA HIS A 48 2.99 14.28 3.87
C HIS A 48 2.20 12.99 3.72
N VAL A 49 2.19 12.42 2.52
CA VAL A 49 1.69 11.07 2.27
C VAL A 49 2.89 10.12 2.21
N LEU A 50 3.01 9.24 3.20
CA LEU A 50 4.03 8.22 3.27
C LEU A 50 3.46 6.85 2.91
N ASN A 51 4.35 5.89 2.61
CA ASN A 51 3.99 4.55 2.13
C ASN A 51 3.03 4.59 0.93
N ALA A 52 3.19 5.58 0.03
CA ALA A 52 2.46 5.71 -1.23
C ALA A 52 2.92 4.68 -2.29
N VAL A 53 3.14 3.44 -1.85
CA VAL A 53 3.23 2.26 -2.70
C VAL A 53 1.81 1.82 -3.09
N SER A 54 1.69 0.76 -3.89
CA SER A 54 0.38 0.18 -4.23
C SER A 54 -0.52 0.10 -2.98
N PRO A 55 -1.71 0.74 -2.99
CA PRO A 55 -2.51 1.09 -4.17
C PRO A 55 -2.41 2.55 -4.67
N ALA A 56 -1.44 3.38 -4.25
CA ALA A 56 -1.40 4.84 -4.50
C ALA A 56 -1.82 5.28 -5.91
N PHE A 57 -1.28 4.63 -6.95
CA PHE A 57 -1.58 5.00 -8.33
C PHE A 57 -3.03 4.64 -8.72
N THR A 58 -3.47 3.44 -8.36
CA THR A 58 -4.81 2.92 -8.67
C THR A 58 -5.92 3.57 -7.84
N SER A 59 -5.62 4.09 -6.65
CA SER A 59 -6.59 4.74 -5.76
C SER A 59 -6.38 6.26 -5.65
N SER A 60 -5.59 6.86 -6.53
CA SER A 60 -5.13 8.25 -6.40
C SER A 60 -6.27 9.27 -6.29
N ILE A 61 -7.31 9.13 -7.12
CA ILE A 61 -8.47 10.05 -7.14
C ILE A 61 -9.27 9.99 -5.82
N PRO A 62 -9.86 8.85 -5.43
CA PRO A 62 -10.66 8.78 -4.21
C PRO A 62 -9.82 9.04 -2.95
N PHE A 63 -8.53 8.69 -2.97
CA PHE A 63 -7.64 8.99 -1.86
C PHE A 63 -7.38 10.51 -1.72
N CYS A 64 -7.25 11.24 -2.84
CA CYS A 64 -7.09 12.68 -2.83
C CYS A 64 -8.33 13.39 -2.29
N GLU A 65 -9.53 12.96 -2.71
CA GLU A 65 -10.80 13.48 -2.19
C GLU A 65 -10.88 13.32 -0.66
N TRP A 66 -10.55 12.13 -0.16
CA TRP A 66 -10.48 11.88 1.28
C TRP A 66 -9.45 12.77 2.00
N ILE A 67 -8.27 13.00 1.42
CA ILE A 67 -7.28 13.92 1.99
C ILE A 67 -7.83 15.34 2.09
N VAL A 68 -8.50 15.83 1.04
CA VAL A 68 -9.07 17.18 1.03
C VAL A 68 -10.10 17.33 2.14
N ASP A 69 -11.00 16.36 2.27
CA ASP A 69 -12.04 16.38 3.28
C ASP A 69 -11.48 16.31 4.70
N GLU A 70 -10.53 15.41 4.98
CA GLU A 70 -10.00 15.23 6.33
C GLU A 70 -9.03 16.34 6.77
N TYR A 71 -8.23 16.90 5.85
CA TYR A 71 -7.10 17.76 6.23
C TYR A 71 -7.25 19.23 5.82
N PHE A 72 -8.23 19.56 4.97
CA PHE A 72 -8.56 20.94 4.58
C PHE A 72 -9.96 21.37 5.04
N ASN A 73 -10.99 20.55 4.80
CA ASN A 73 -12.39 20.95 5.04
C ASN A 73 -12.84 20.77 6.50
N LYS A 74 -12.28 19.78 7.22
CA LYS A 74 -12.59 19.49 8.63
C LYS A 74 -11.81 20.33 9.65
N VAL A 75 -11.11 21.38 9.22
CA VAL A 75 -10.39 22.31 10.11
C VAL A 75 -11.33 23.41 10.62
#